data_AF-A0A1Q3V868-F1
#
_entry.id   AF-A0A1Q3V868-F1
#
_cell.length_a   1.000
_cell.length_b   1.000
_cell.length_c   1.000
_cell.angle_alpha   90.00
_cell.angle_beta   90.00
_cell.angle_gamma   90.00
#
_symmetry.space_group_name_H-M   'P 1'
#
loop_
_entity.id
_entity.type
_entity.pdbx_description
1 polymer ?
#
loop_
_entity_poly.entity_id
_entity_poly.type
_entity_poly.pdbx_seq_one_letter_code
_entity_poly.pdbx_strand_id
1 'polypeptide(L)'
;GRATVHKERHVPRDVVTMNSEVDFVDEASGAVRSVRLVYPSDADIASGRISILTPIGAGLIGMRAGSAILWPDRDGHERALTIRAVMQPPRAA
;
A
#
# COMPACT_ATOMS: atom_id res chain seq x y z
N GLY A 1 -0.46 17.62 -0.13
CA GLY A 1 -1.12 18.15 1.08
C GLY A 1 -0.21 17.96 2.29
N ARG A 2 -0.55 18.55 3.44
CA ARG A 2 0.15 18.27 4.70
C ARG A 2 -0.48 17.05 5.38
N ALA A 3 0.33 16.25 6.08
CA ALA A 3 -0.18 15.17 6.91
C ALA A 3 -0.83 15.71 8.19
N THR A 4 -1.80 14.97 8.72
CA THR A 4 -2.36 15.20 10.06
C THR A 4 -1.93 14.07 10.97
N VAL A 5 -1.41 14.38 12.16
CA VAL A 5 -0.88 13.38 13.10
C VAL A 5 -1.99 12.95 14.05
N HIS A 6 -2.22 11.63 14.12
CA HIS A 6 -3.18 11.01 15.01
C HIS A 6 -2.49 10.03 15.95
N LYS A 7 -3.12 9.73 17.09
CA LYS A 7 -2.77 8.51 17.84
C LYS A 7 -3.12 7.32 16.96
N GLU A 8 -2.32 6.26 17.00
CA GLU A 8 -2.51 5.04 16.19
C GLU A 8 -3.97 4.55 16.23
N ARG A 9 -4.57 4.52 17.42
CA ARG A 9 -5.96 4.09 17.61
C ARG A 9 -7.04 4.92 16.94
N HIS A 10 -6.70 6.13 16.50
CA HIS A 10 -7.62 7.03 15.81
C HIS A 10 -7.38 7.03 14.29
N VAL A 11 -6.36 6.34 13.81
CA VAL A 11 -6.19 6.11 12.37
C VAL A 11 -7.21 5.05 11.94
N PRO A 12 -8.06 5.33 10.93
CA PRO A 12 -9.00 4.34 10.41
C PRO A 12 -8.28 3.08 9.91
N ARG A 13 -8.87 1.90 10.15
CA ARG A 13 -8.24 0.61 9.81
C ARG A 13 -8.04 0.38 8.32
N ASP A 14 -8.82 1.07 7.50
CA ASP A 14 -8.80 1.03 6.06
C ASP A 14 -7.78 2.00 5.43
N VAL A 15 -7.03 2.75 6.25
CA VAL A 15 -5.96 3.66 5.80
C VAL A 15 -4.61 2.93 5.85
N VAL A 16 -3.84 3.02 4.76
CA VAL A 16 -2.51 2.44 4.66
C VAL A 16 -1.55 3.16 5.61
N THR A 17 -0.95 2.41 6.52
CA THR A 17 0.14 2.85 7.39
C THR A 17 1.41 2.05 7.10
N MET A 18 2.50 2.37 7.81
CA MET A 18 3.68 1.49 7.79
C MET A 18 3.30 0.09 8.27
N ASN A 19 3.87 -0.91 7.62
CA ASN A 19 3.64 -2.34 7.83
C ASN A 19 2.21 -2.83 7.55
N SER A 20 1.34 -2.01 6.97
CA SER A 20 0.05 -2.48 6.45
C SER A 20 0.25 -3.40 5.25
N GLU A 21 -0.59 -4.42 5.17
CA GLU A 21 -0.75 -5.26 3.97
C GLU A 21 -1.91 -4.73 3.15
N VAL A 22 -1.70 -4.59 1.85
CA VAL A 22 -2.60 -3.91 0.93
C VAL A 22 -2.89 -4.83 -0.25
N ASP A 23 -4.17 -5.13 -0.43
CA ASP A 23 -4.65 -5.92 -1.56
C ASP A 23 -5.09 -4.98 -2.67
N PHE A 24 -4.53 -5.19 -3.85
CA PHE A 24 -4.90 -4.51 -5.09
C PHE A 24 -5.69 -5.45 -5.99
N VAL A 25 -6.64 -4.89 -6.71
CA VAL A 25 -7.18 -5.51 -7.93
C VAL A 25 -6.65 -4.74 -9.14
N ASP A 26 -6.13 -5.48 -10.10
CA ASP A 26 -5.82 -4.96 -11.43
C ASP A 26 -7.11 -4.89 -12.25
N GLU A 27 -7.57 -3.68 -12.54
CA GLU A 27 -8.85 -3.43 -13.21
C GLU A 27 -8.92 -4.05 -14.62
N ALA A 28 -7.77 -4.25 -15.27
CA ALA A 28 -7.73 -4.81 -16.62
C ALA A 28 -7.79 -6.34 -16.64
N SER A 29 -7.30 -7.03 -15.59
CA SER A 29 -7.23 -8.49 -15.55
C SER A 29 -8.10 -9.15 -14.48
N GLY A 30 -8.57 -8.37 -13.50
CA GLY A 30 -9.21 -8.87 -12.28
C GLY A 30 -8.25 -9.57 -11.31
N ALA A 31 -6.95 -9.62 -11.61
CA ALA A 31 -5.97 -10.27 -10.76
C ALA A 31 -5.80 -9.52 -9.43
N VAL A 32 -5.70 -10.28 -8.34
CA VAL A 32 -5.45 -9.74 -7.01
C VAL A 32 -3.97 -9.86 -6.68
N ARG A 33 -3.38 -8.79 -6.13
CA ARG A 33 -2.00 -8.79 -5.63
C ARG A 33 -1.97 -8.18 -4.23
N SER A 34 -1.29 -8.86 -3.32
CA SER A 34 -1.02 -8.37 -1.96
C SER A 34 0.42 -7.84 -1.88
N VAL A 35 0.60 -6.68 -1.26
CA VAL A 35 1.93 -6.13 -0.95
C VAL A 35 1.94 -5.58 0.48
N ARG A 36 3.12 -5.47 1.08
CA ARG A 36 3.32 -4.81 2.38
C ARG A 36 4.16 -3.56 2.23
N LEU A 37 3.67 -2.44 2.77
CA LEU A 37 4.43 -1.20 2.83
C LEU A 37 5.41 -1.26 4.01
N VAL A 38 6.71 -1.19 3.75
CA VAL A 38 7.76 -1.41 4.76
C VAL A 38 8.81 -0.31 4.76
N TYR A 39 9.65 -0.29 5.80
CA TYR A 39 10.86 0.54 5.83
C TYR A 39 11.92 0.00 4.87
N PRO A 40 12.90 0.84 4.44
CA PRO A 40 13.91 0.43 3.47
C PRO A 40 14.71 -0.82 3.83
N SER A 41 14.98 -1.02 5.12
CA SER A 41 15.72 -2.19 5.63
C SER A 41 15.00 -3.52 5.40
N ASP A 42 13.68 -3.49 5.27
CA ASP A 42 12.84 -4.70 5.16
C ASP A 42 12.31 -4.92 3.73
N ALA A 43 12.75 -4.08 2.78
CA ALA A 43 12.26 -4.10 1.42
C ALA A 43 12.75 -5.34 0.65
N ASP A 44 11.81 -6.00 -0.01
CA ASP A 44 12.07 -7.22 -0.76
C ASP A 44 10.89 -7.46 -1.73
N ILE A 45 11.09 -7.02 -2.97
CA ILE A 45 10.08 -7.07 -4.03
C ILE A 45 9.67 -8.51 -4.34
N ALA A 46 10.58 -9.47 -4.24
CA ALA A 46 10.27 -10.88 -4.51
C ALA A 46 9.26 -11.44 -3.49
N SER A 47 9.30 -10.94 -2.25
CA SER A 47 8.33 -11.26 -1.19
C SER A 47 7.11 -10.32 -1.14
N GLY A 48 6.96 -9.39 -2.10
CA GLY A 48 5.88 -8.40 -2.08
C GLY A 48 6.04 -7.30 -1.03
N ARG A 49 7.25 -7.06 -0.52
CA ARG A 49 7.55 -5.99 0.45
C ARG A 49 8.13 -4.77 -0.26
N ILE A 50 7.44 -3.63 -0.16
CA ILE A 50 7.75 -2.40 -0.89
C ILE A 50 8.20 -1.32 0.08
N SER A 51 9.36 -0.74 -0.18
CA SER A 51 9.89 0.37 0.62
C SER A 51 9.05 1.63 0.45
N ILE A 52 8.81 2.32 1.57
CA ILE A 52 8.26 3.68 1.63
C ILE A 52 9.06 4.71 0.80
N LEU A 53 10.34 4.45 0.53
CA LEU A 53 11.19 5.36 -0.27
C LEU A 53 11.05 5.17 -1.79
N THR A 54 10.28 4.19 -2.24
CA THR A 54 9.92 4.07 -3.67
C THR A 54 8.79 5.06 -4.00
N PRO A 55 8.67 5.55 -5.24
CA PRO A 55 7.54 6.39 -5.65
C PRO A 55 6.18 5.72 -5.37
N ILE A 56 6.11 4.40 -5.58
CA ILE A 56 4.93 3.59 -5.28
C ILE A 56 4.65 3.61 -3.77
N GLY A 57 5.64 3.24 -2.95
CA GLY A 57 5.48 3.21 -1.49
C GLY A 57 5.10 4.56 -0.89
N ALA A 58 5.72 5.65 -1.37
CA ALA A 58 5.39 7.01 -0.97
C ALA A 58 3.98 7.43 -1.41
N GLY A 59 3.50 6.94 -2.56
CA GLY A 59 2.13 7.14 -3.01
C GLY A 59 1.10 6.40 -2.17
N LEU A 60 1.45 5.23 -1.61
CA LEU A 60 0.55 4.38 -0.83
C LEU A 60 0.24 4.92 0.56
N ILE A 61 1.19 5.56 1.23
CA ILE A 61 1.00 5.97 2.63
C ILE A 61 -0.17 6.95 2.76
N GLY A 62 -1.12 6.64 3.65
CA GLY A 62 -2.31 7.46 3.86
C GLY A 62 -3.43 7.27 2.83
N MET A 63 -3.24 6.42 1.81
CA MET A 63 -4.34 5.98 0.93
C MET A 63 -5.30 5.06 1.68
N ARG A 64 -6.48 4.82 1.09
CA ARG A 64 -7.50 3.98 1.70
C ARG A 64 -8.17 3.02 0.72
N ALA A 65 -8.82 1.98 1.25
CA ALA A 65 -9.64 1.08 0.46
C ALA A 65 -10.65 1.84 -0.44
N GLY A 66 -10.79 1.38 -1.67
CA GLY A 66 -11.53 2.02 -2.76
C GLY A 66 -10.75 3.08 -3.55
N SER A 67 -9.54 3.44 -3.14
CA SER A 67 -8.70 4.37 -3.91
C SER A 67 -7.94 3.63 -5.01
N ALA A 68 -7.73 4.28 -6.15
CA ALA A 68 -6.93 3.74 -7.25
C ALA A 68 -5.56 4.42 -7.37
N ILE A 69 -4.58 3.67 -7.85
CA ILE A 69 -3.24 4.15 -8.18
C ILE A 69 -2.82 3.70 -9.57
N LEU A 70 -1.97 4.48 -10.21
CA LEU A 70 -1.25 4.07 -11.40
C LEU A 70 0.04 3.37 -10.98
N TRP A 71 0.19 2.12 -11.40
CA TRP A 71 1.34 1.28 -11.06
C TRP A 71 1.96 0.73 -12.34
N PRO A 72 3.27 0.90 -12.58
CA PRO A 72 3.94 0.32 -13.73
C PRO A 72 4.04 -1.21 -13.60
N ASP A 73 3.48 -1.95 -14.54
CA ASP A 73 3.67 -3.41 -14.58
C ASP A 73 5.13 -3.80 -14.89
N ARG A 74 5.38 -5.09 -15.06
CA ARG A 74 6.74 -5.60 -15.34
C ARG A 74 7.30 -5.10 -16.66
N ASP A 75 6.44 -4.68 -17.59
CA ASP A 75 6.80 -4.17 -18.91
C ASP A 75 6.84 -2.63 -18.93
N GLY A 76 6.57 -1.98 -17.78
CA GLY A 76 6.61 -0.53 -17.61
C GLY A 76 5.34 0.20 -18.01
N HIS A 77 4.27 -0.51 -18.37
CA HIS A 77 2.99 0.11 -18.71
C HIS A 77 2.24 0.51 -17.44
N GLU A 78 1.65 1.71 -17.43
CA GLU A 78 0.81 2.13 -16.31
C GLU A 78 -0.47 1.31 -16.24
N ARG A 79 -0.70 0.68 -15.09
CA ARG A 79 -1.91 -0.08 -14.77
C ARG A 79 -2.66 0.59 -13.64
N ALA A 80 -3.96 0.80 -13.83
CA ALA A 80 -4.84 1.22 -12.76
C ALA A 80 -5.07 0.04 -11.80
N LEU A 81 -4.61 0.19 -10.56
CA LEU A 81 -4.83 -0.76 -9.49
C LEU A 81 -5.72 -0.12 -8.43
N THR A 82 -6.81 -0.78 -8.05
CA THR A 82 -7.69 -0.33 -6.97
C THR A 82 -7.34 -1.04 -5.67
N ILE A 83 -7.17 -0.28 -4.59
CA ILE A 83 -7.01 -0.83 -3.24
C ILE A 83 -8.34 -1.48 -2.84
N ARG A 84 -8.35 -2.80 -2.78
CA ARG A 84 -9.52 -3.57 -2.36
C ARG A 84 -9.62 -3.64 -0.84
N ALA A 85 -8.50 -3.86 -0.16
CA ALA A 85 -8.46 -4.01 1.29
C ALA A 85 -7.14 -3.51 1.86
N VAL A 86 -7.20 -3.04 3.11
CA VAL A 86 -6.03 -2.69 3.92
C VAL A 86 -6.11 -3.46 5.22
N MET A 87 -5.05 -4.19 5.54
CA MET A 87 -4.90 -4.96 6.76
C MET A 87 -3.82 -4.30 7.63
N GLN A 88 -4.22 -3.89 8.83
CA GLN A 88 -3.31 -3.26 9.79
C GLN A 88 -2.36 -4.29 10.39
N PRO A 89 -1.11 -3.90 10.69
CA PRO A 89 -0.21 -4.76 11.45
C PRO A 89 -0.79 -5.07 12.84
N PRO A 90 -0.33 -6.15 13.50
CA PRO A 90 -0.61 -6.36 14.91
C PRO A 90 -0.18 -5.14 15.71
N ARG A 91 -1.01 -4.70 16.65
CA ARG A 91 -0.58 -3.63 17.56
C ARG A 91 0.57 -4.13 18.42
N ALA A 92 1.60 -3.31 18.54
CA ALA A 92 2.59 -3.52 19.59
C ALA A 92 1.85 -3.48 20.94
N ALA A 93 2.16 -4.46 21.80
CA ALA A 93 1.59 -4.58 23.14
C ALA A 93 2.02 -3.42 24.05
#